data_AF-A0A7C5WDZ9-F1
#
_entry.id   AF-A0A7C5WDZ9-F1
#
_cell.length_a   1.000
_cell.length_b   1.000
_cell.length_c   1.000
_cell.angle_alpha   90.00
_cell.angle_beta   90.00
_cell.angle_gamma   90.00
#
_symmetry.space_group_name_H-M   'P 1'
#
loop_
_entity.id
_entity.type
_entity.pdbx_description
1 polymer ?
#
loop_
_entity_poly.entity_id
_entity_poly.type
_entity_poly.pdbx_seq_one_letter_code
_entity_poly.pdbx_strand_id
1 'polypeptide(L)'
;MKLQNLSYTYSEELTLKRVTYGRGYNGKWAVVRYVQKSVYPWLIRGFPPPVEKVVPIKGFGTFKCRARAGSNILSNVCTGKNIYLDVYNNRVGHRASGRWTGHIKGNMMVFRFDPNNRLSPELRGRIGKGGKINYTLKIVPWNKTGRDLFNTERPGKLELRFRAEVNPSNYADAVVWHVPPIGDSKITVEPANRRGRNIKIIYTGLPSRNSAFGLKKIKAVLDIENCHAEDTSKIKIFYHRDVKNNPEGKYPNWFYYWKQTPCANPYGQNPTIEYGGSQFSYCNRRSVLALFSPGYAYKTIHVCDLTKAGPKMRDRFPLVSHKEDGTGADFDGWRITHYIDTFAVVVLHEFKHWQMYHAWKRGKSNAQLASEDRDRDGIPDRVEPGLGFNPRETQTYYALGELKGIGYDEEWLAYEEMRKHRVGSCNRYDWSYPGSQWH
;
A
#
# COMPACT_ATOMS: atom_id res chain seq x y z
N MET A 1 -77.15 -21.11 -44.51
CA MET A 1 -75.72 -21.49 -44.51
C MET A 1 -75.15 -21.11 -43.13
N LYS A 2 -75.12 -22.05 -42.17
CA LYS A 2 -74.71 -21.78 -40.78
C LYS A 2 -73.21 -22.05 -40.62
N LEU A 3 -72.40 -20.99 -40.57
CA LEU A 3 -71.01 -21.05 -40.10
C LEU A 3 -71.04 -21.33 -38.59
N GLN A 4 -70.69 -22.56 -38.19
CA GLN A 4 -70.52 -22.95 -36.79
C GLN A 4 -69.33 -22.19 -36.19
N ASN A 5 -69.60 -21.40 -35.15
CA ASN A 5 -68.59 -20.92 -34.21
C ASN A 5 -67.97 -22.11 -33.46
N LEU A 6 -66.78 -22.53 -33.86
CA LEU A 6 -66.00 -23.56 -33.15
C LEU A 6 -65.01 -22.87 -32.20
N SER A 7 -65.47 -22.40 -31.04
CA SER A 7 -64.58 -21.82 -30.02
C SER A 7 -63.81 -22.94 -29.29
N TYR A 8 -62.54 -23.16 -29.66
CA TYR A 8 -61.59 -23.92 -28.84
C TYR A 8 -60.91 -22.98 -27.84
N THR A 9 -60.45 -23.50 -26.70
CA THR A 9 -59.66 -22.70 -25.75
C THR A 9 -58.18 -22.83 -26.04
N TYR A 10 -57.44 -21.73 -25.96
CA TYR A 10 -56.00 -21.67 -26.20
C TYR A 10 -55.29 -21.05 -25.00
N SER A 11 -54.20 -21.68 -24.55
CA SER A 11 -53.38 -21.20 -23.43
C SER A 11 -51.90 -21.43 -23.70
N GLU A 12 -51.07 -20.53 -23.19
CA GLU A 12 -49.61 -20.64 -23.23
C GLU A 12 -49.01 -20.57 -21.83
N GLU A 13 -47.94 -21.33 -21.59
CA GLU A 13 -47.18 -21.33 -20.34
C GLU A 13 -45.69 -21.17 -20.65
N LEU A 14 -45.00 -20.27 -19.95
CA LEU A 14 -43.59 -19.99 -20.14
C LEU A 14 -42.84 -20.11 -18.81
N THR A 15 -41.80 -20.95 -18.79
CA THR A 15 -40.87 -21.07 -17.66
C THR A 15 -39.56 -20.38 -18.00
N LEU A 16 -39.20 -19.38 -17.19
CA LEU A 16 -37.96 -18.63 -17.31
C LEU A 16 -37.03 -18.95 -16.13
N LYS A 17 -35.72 -19.00 -16.42
CA LYS A 17 -34.67 -19.08 -15.40
C LYS A 17 -33.71 -17.92 -15.59
N ARG A 18 -33.48 -17.13 -14.56
CA ARG A 18 -32.48 -16.05 -14.60
C ARG A 18 -31.08 -16.64 -14.73
N VAL A 19 -30.27 -16.07 -15.61
CA VAL A 19 -28.91 -16.54 -15.95
C VAL A 19 -27.86 -15.50 -15.60
N THR A 20 -28.15 -14.20 -15.77
CA THR A 20 -27.25 -13.13 -15.32
C THR A 20 -27.89 -12.25 -14.26
N TYR A 21 -27.05 -11.72 -13.37
CA TYR A 21 -27.47 -10.97 -12.20
C TYR A 21 -27.28 -9.46 -12.43
N GLY A 22 -28.15 -8.65 -11.83
CA GLY A 22 -28.24 -7.19 -12.02
C GLY A 22 -29.25 -6.60 -11.05
N ARG A 23 -29.19 -5.28 -10.80
CA ARG A 23 -30.04 -4.60 -9.80
C ARG A 23 -31.53 -4.83 -10.11
N GLY A 24 -32.30 -5.26 -9.12
CA GLY A 24 -33.73 -5.55 -9.26
C GLY A 24 -33.98 -6.74 -10.21
N TYR A 25 -34.67 -6.49 -11.31
CA TYR A 25 -35.02 -7.49 -12.32
C TYR A 25 -34.06 -7.53 -13.52
N ASN A 26 -33.14 -6.58 -13.62
CA ASN A 26 -32.23 -6.44 -14.77
C ASN A 26 -31.32 -7.66 -14.93
N GLY A 27 -31.15 -8.15 -16.16
CA GLY A 27 -30.31 -9.31 -16.45
C GLY A 27 -30.87 -10.18 -17.59
N LYS A 28 -30.23 -11.30 -17.87
CA LYS A 28 -30.63 -12.28 -18.87
C LYS A 28 -31.44 -13.39 -18.24
N TRP A 29 -32.50 -13.80 -18.92
CA TRP A 29 -33.43 -14.84 -18.50
C TRP A 29 -33.55 -15.88 -19.61
N ALA A 30 -33.11 -17.10 -19.36
CA ALA A 30 -33.23 -18.21 -20.30
C ALA A 30 -34.66 -18.75 -20.32
N VAL A 31 -35.16 -19.06 -21.52
CA VAL A 31 -36.40 -19.80 -21.70
C VAL A 31 -36.14 -21.29 -21.50
N VAL A 32 -36.56 -21.81 -20.35
CA VAL A 32 -36.38 -23.23 -20.02
C VAL A 32 -37.41 -24.09 -20.75
N ARG A 33 -38.67 -23.63 -20.72
CA ARG A 33 -39.80 -24.39 -21.26
C ARG A 33 -40.88 -23.43 -21.73
N TYR A 34 -41.50 -23.77 -22.85
CA TYR A 34 -42.66 -23.07 -23.38
C TYR A 34 -43.70 -24.10 -23.81
N VAL A 35 -44.94 -23.97 -23.36
CA VAL A 35 -46.03 -24.91 -23.63
C VAL A 35 -47.17 -24.15 -24.26
N GLN A 36 -47.66 -24.64 -25.39
CA GLN A 36 -48.90 -24.17 -26.01
C GLN A 36 -49.93 -25.29 -25.89
N LYS A 37 -51.16 -24.97 -25.52
CA LYS A 37 -52.23 -25.96 -25.35
C LYS A 37 -53.52 -25.43 -25.98
N SER A 38 -54.11 -26.24 -26.85
CA SER A 38 -55.43 -26.02 -27.44
C SER A 38 -56.36 -27.13 -26.95
N VAL A 39 -57.52 -26.77 -26.40
CA VAL A 39 -58.56 -27.72 -25.99
C VAL A 39 -59.77 -27.53 -26.86
N TYR A 40 -60.11 -28.57 -27.61
CA TYR A 40 -61.23 -28.59 -28.53
C TYR A 40 -62.49 -29.16 -27.84
N PRO A 41 -63.69 -28.75 -28.27
CA PRO A 41 -64.92 -29.39 -27.80
C PRO A 41 -65.15 -30.79 -28.42
N TRP A 42 -64.28 -31.25 -29.32
CA TRP A 42 -64.33 -32.58 -29.95
C TRP A 42 -63.03 -33.36 -29.78
N LEU A 43 -63.10 -34.67 -29.97
CA LEU A 43 -61.93 -35.57 -29.95
C LEU A 43 -61.07 -35.38 -31.19
N ILE A 44 -59.76 -35.31 -30.99
CA ILE A 44 -58.77 -35.28 -32.08
C ILE A 44 -58.45 -36.72 -32.47
N ARG A 45 -58.90 -37.15 -33.66
CA ARG A 45 -58.59 -38.48 -34.22
C ARG A 45 -57.51 -38.37 -35.30
N GLY A 46 -56.66 -39.38 -35.40
CA GLY A 46 -55.66 -39.50 -36.47
C GLY A 46 -54.47 -38.55 -36.40
N PHE A 47 -54.12 -38.05 -35.21
CA PHE A 47 -52.94 -37.19 -35.08
C PHE A 47 -51.65 -38.00 -35.31
N PRO A 48 -50.73 -37.53 -36.18
CA PRO A 48 -49.50 -38.25 -36.46
C PRO A 48 -48.64 -38.38 -35.18
N PRO A 49 -47.75 -39.39 -35.11
CA PRO A 49 -46.86 -39.57 -33.97
C PRO A 49 -46.04 -38.29 -33.69
N PRO A 50 -45.63 -38.03 -32.44
CA PRO A 50 -44.96 -36.79 -32.06
C PRO A 50 -43.66 -36.60 -32.87
N VAL A 51 -43.66 -35.66 -33.80
CA VAL A 51 -42.44 -35.28 -34.53
C VAL A 51 -41.83 -34.08 -33.82
N GLU A 52 -40.54 -34.18 -33.55
CA GLU A 52 -39.76 -33.07 -33.00
C GLU A 52 -39.35 -32.13 -34.14
N LYS A 53 -39.66 -30.84 -33.99
CA LYS A 53 -39.33 -29.80 -34.97
C LYS A 53 -38.55 -28.68 -34.34
N VAL A 54 -37.58 -28.15 -35.08
CA VAL A 54 -36.89 -26.91 -34.73
C VAL A 54 -37.66 -25.75 -35.34
N VAL A 55 -38.14 -24.82 -34.51
CA VAL A 55 -38.97 -23.69 -34.92
C VAL A 55 -38.20 -22.40 -34.67
N PRO A 56 -37.87 -21.61 -35.71
CA PRO A 56 -37.24 -20.31 -35.54
C PRO A 56 -38.25 -19.29 -34.99
N ILE A 57 -37.82 -18.53 -33.99
CA ILE A 57 -38.52 -17.39 -33.42
C ILE A 57 -37.77 -16.13 -33.81
N LYS A 58 -38.40 -15.35 -34.69
CA LYS A 58 -37.82 -14.15 -35.30
C LYS A 58 -37.28 -13.20 -34.22
N GLY A 59 -35.97 -13.00 -34.22
CA GLY A 59 -35.27 -12.08 -33.32
C GLY A 59 -34.93 -12.62 -31.92
N PHE A 60 -35.26 -13.88 -31.61
CA PHE A 60 -34.99 -14.48 -30.29
C PHE A 60 -34.19 -15.78 -30.34
N GLY A 61 -34.29 -16.57 -31.42
CA GLY A 61 -33.53 -17.83 -31.58
C GLY A 61 -34.39 -18.96 -32.13
N THR A 62 -34.12 -20.21 -31.71
CA THR A 62 -34.87 -21.39 -32.15
C THR A 62 -35.38 -22.19 -30.95
N PHE A 63 -36.62 -22.67 -31.06
CA PHE A 63 -37.18 -23.66 -30.15
C PHE A 63 -37.02 -25.06 -30.71
N LYS A 64 -36.80 -26.03 -29.83
CA LYS A 64 -37.03 -27.45 -30.15
C LYS A 64 -38.38 -27.86 -29.57
N CYS A 65 -39.36 -28.09 -30.44
CA CYS A 65 -40.76 -28.29 -30.10
C CYS A 65 -41.22 -29.71 -30.41
N ARG A 66 -42.09 -30.25 -29.56
CA ARG A 66 -42.73 -31.55 -29.74
C ARG A 66 -44.23 -31.40 -29.54
N ALA A 67 -44.99 -31.68 -30.60
CA ALA A 67 -46.45 -31.68 -30.57
C ALA A 67 -46.98 -33.05 -30.13
N ARG A 68 -48.05 -33.05 -29.34
CA ARG A 68 -48.77 -34.23 -28.89
C ARG A 68 -50.27 -33.93 -28.88
N ALA A 69 -51.07 -34.84 -29.42
CA ALA A 69 -52.51 -34.82 -29.25
C ALA A 69 -52.94 -36.00 -28.38
N GLY A 70 -53.92 -35.76 -27.51
CA GLY A 70 -54.54 -36.79 -26.68
C GLY A 70 -55.96 -36.38 -26.33
N SER A 71 -56.92 -37.27 -26.58
CA SER A 71 -58.35 -36.98 -26.42
C SER A 71 -58.76 -35.73 -27.21
N ASN A 72 -59.15 -34.65 -26.53
CA ASN A 72 -59.54 -33.38 -27.11
C ASN A 72 -58.48 -32.26 -26.95
N ILE A 73 -57.24 -32.61 -26.59
CA ILE A 73 -56.17 -31.66 -26.27
C ILE A 73 -55.03 -31.80 -27.28
N LEU A 74 -54.64 -30.68 -27.88
CA LEU A 74 -53.39 -30.53 -28.61
C LEU A 74 -52.41 -29.73 -27.74
N SER A 75 -51.22 -30.27 -27.50
CA SER A 75 -50.16 -29.60 -26.76
C SER A 75 -48.86 -29.56 -27.55
N ASN A 76 -48.16 -28.43 -27.51
CA ASN A 76 -46.84 -28.27 -28.09
C ASN A 76 -45.87 -27.86 -26.98
N VAL A 77 -44.89 -28.71 -26.69
CA VAL A 77 -43.89 -28.44 -25.65
C VAL A 77 -42.56 -28.12 -26.30
N CYS A 78 -42.06 -26.93 -26.05
CA CYS A 78 -40.85 -26.38 -26.63
C CYS A 78 -39.78 -26.15 -25.54
N THR A 79 -38.52 -26.43 -25.86
CA THR A 79 -37.35 -26.12 -25.02
C THR A 79 -36.47 -25.09 -25.72
N GLY A 80 -36.10 -24.03 -24.99
CA GLY A 80 -35.40 -22.87 -25.52
C GLY A 80 -33.93 -22.87 -25.17
N LYS A 81 -33.19 -23.97 -25.43
CA LYS A 81 -31.78 -24.13 -25.01
C LYS A 81 -30.89 -22.91 -25.29
N ASN A 82 -31.20 -22.11 -26.31
CA ASN A 82 -30.46 -20.91 -26.70
C ASN A 82 -31.31 -19.62 -26.78
N ILE A 83 -32.50 -19.59 -26.19
CA ILE A 83 -33.34 -18.38 -26.20
C ILE A 83 -33.19 -17.65 -24.87
N TYR A 84 -32.77 -16.38 -24.95
CA TYR A 84 -32.59 -15.49 -23.82
C TYR A 84 -33.43 -14.23 -23.98
N LEU A 85 -34.07 -13.81 -22.89
CA LEU A 85 -34.72 -12.52 -22.75
C LEU A 85 -33.83 -11.61 -21.91
N ASP A 86 -33.49 -10.44 -22.44
CA ASP A 86 -32.89 -9.36 -21.69
C ASP A 86 -33.98 -8.59 -20.95
N VAL A 87 -33.72 -8.30 -19.68
CA VAL A 87 -34.49 -7.37 -18.86
C VAL A 87 -33.61 -6.16 -18.56
N TYR A 88 -34.08 -4.98 -18.94
CA TYR A 88 -33.35 -3.73 -18.71
C TYR A 88 -34.33 -2.57 -18.54
N ASN A 89 -34.23 -1.86 -17.41
CA ASN A 89 -35.08 -0.70 -17.09
C ASN A 89 -36.58 -1.01 -17.28
N ASN A 90 -37.03 -2.12 -16.69
CA ASN A 90 -38.42 -2.61 -16.77
C ASN A 90 -38.91 -2.97 -18.19
N ARG A 91 -38.03 -3.06 -19.19
CA ARG A 91 -38.34 -3.61 -20.52
C ARG A 91 -37.86 -5.05 -20.61
N VAL A 92 -38.58 -5.88 -21.37
CA VAL A 92 -38.27 -7.30 -21.62
C VAL A 92 -38.18 -7.54 -23.11
N GLY A 93 -37.12 -8.20 -23.58
CA GLY A 93 -36.90 -8.37 -25.02
C GLY A 93 -35.53 -8.95 -25.35
N HIS A 94 -34.97 -8.57 -26.50
CA HIS A 94 -33.64 -8.97 -26.93
C HIS A 94 -32.83 -7.72 -27.30
N ARG A 95 -31.92 -7.33 -26.40
CA ARG A 95 -31.21 -6.04 -26.42
C ARG A 95 -30.36 -5.87 -27.67
N ALA A 96 -29.66 -6.93 -28.09
CA ALA A 96 -28.79 -6.88 -29.27
C ALA A 96 -29.55 -6.54 -30.56
N SER A 97 -30.81 -6.97 -30.66
CA SER A 97 -31.68 -6.65 -31.81
C SER A 97 -32.54 -5.40 -31.62
N GLY A 98 -32.48 -4.73 -30.45
CA GLY A 98 -33.35 -3.60 -30.11
C GLY A 98 -34.84 -3.95 -29.95
N ARG A 99 -35.22 -5.23 -30.05
CA ARG A 99 -36.62 -5.69 -29.98
C ARG A 99 -37.07 -5.84 -28.52
N TRP A 100 -38.01 -5.01 -28.10
CA TRP A 100 -38.60 -5.04 -26.76
C TRP A 100 -40.09 -5.34 -26.86
N THR A 101 -40.52 -6.52 -26.39
CA THR A 101 -41.89 -7.04 -26.56
C THR A 101 -42.56 -7.37 -25.23
N GLY A 102 -42.01 -6.85 -24.14
CA GLY A 102 -42.56 -6.99 -22.80
C GLY A 102 -42.08 -5.90 -21.86
N HIS A 103 -42.67 -5.88 -20.67
CA HIS A 103 -42.33 -4.95 -19.61
C HIS A 103 -42.54 -5.56 -18.22
N ILE A 104 -42.09 -4.85 -17.19
CA ILE A 104 -42.28 -5.22 -15.79
C ILE A 104 -43.04 -4.10 -15.07
N LYS A 105 -44.13 -4.46 -14.39
CA LYS A 105 -44.87 -3.58 -13.49
C LYS A 105 -44.92 -4.20 -12.10
N GLY A 106 -44.32 -3.55 -11.11
CA GLY A 106 -44.12 -4.15 -9.78
C GLY A 106 -43.21 -5.37 -9.86
N ASN A 107 -43.73 -6.56 -9.52
CA ASN A 107 -43.04 -7.84 -9.68
C ASN A 107 -43.61 -8.72 -10.81
N MET A 108 -44.49 -8.16 -11.64
CA MET A 108 -45.15 -8.87 -12.72
C MET A 108 -44.43 -8.61 -14.04
N MET A 109 -43.92 -9.67 -14.66
CA MET A 109 -43.42 -9.65 -16.02
C MET A 109 -44.59 -9.90 -16.98
N VAL A 110 -44.65 -9.07 -18.03
CA VAL A 110 -45.61 -9.16 -19.12
C VAL A 110 -44.82 -9.27 -20.42
N PHE A 111 -45.10 -10.27 -21.25
CA PHE A 111 -44.30 -10.55 -22.45
C PHE A 111 -45.10 -11.20 -23.58
N ARG A 112 -44.73 -10.88 -24.83
CA ARG A 112 -45.17 -11.60 -26.05
C ARG A 112 -43.98 -11.89 -26.94
N PHE A 113 -43.94 -13.06 -27.58
CA PHE A 113 -42.94 -13.35 -28.61
C PHE A 113 -43.20 -12.53 -29.88
N ASP A 114 -44.47 -12.43 -30.30
CA ASP A 114 -44.89 -11.60 -31.42
C ASP A 114 -46.04 -10.66 -31.01
N PRO A 115 -45.79 -9.35 -30.85
CA PRO A 115 -46.82 -8.41 -30.45
C PRO A 115 -47.91 -8.20 -31.53
N ASN A 116 -47.61 -8.51 -32.80
CA ASN A 116 -48.54 -8.30 -33.92
C ASN A 116 -49.48 -9.49 -34.13
N ASN A 117 -49.21 -10.65 -33.52
CA ASN A 117 -50.07 -11.81 -33.61
C ASN A 117 -51.22 -11.72 -32.60
N ARG A 118 -52.42 -11.41 -33.09
CA ARG A 118 -53.64 -11.29 -32.25
C ARG A 118 -54.06 -12.59 -31.56
N LEU A 119 -53.60 -13.74 -32.05
CA LEU A 119 -53.92 -15.06 -31.49
C LEU A 119 -52.94 -15.50 -30.39
N SER A 120 -51.78 -14.83 -30.26
CA SER A 120 -50.83 -15.14 -29.20
C SER A 120 -51.24 -14.40 -27.91
N PRO A 121 -51.56 -15.13 -26.83
CA PRO A 121 -51.91 -14.53 -25.56
C PRO A 121 -50.71 -13.79 -24.96
N GLU A 122 -51.02 -12.83 -24.12
CA GLU A 122 -50.00 -12.15 -23.33
C GLU A 122 -49.57 -13.02 -22.15
N LEU A 123 -48.29 -13.37 -22.12
CA LEU A 123 -47.73 -14.14 -21.01
C LEU A 123 -47.52 -13.23 -19.81
N ARG A 124 -48.05 -13.65 -18.66
CA ARG A 124 -47.96 -12.92 -17.39
C ARG A 124 -47.44 -13.84 -16.30
N GLY A 125 -46.43 -13.37 -15.55
CA GLY A 125 -45.85 -14.16 -14.46
C GLY A 125 -45.19 -13.28 -13.41
N ARG A 126 -45.24 -13.72 -12.14
CA ARG A 126 -44.46 -13.09 -11.08
C ARG A 126 -43.00 -13.51 -11.19
N ILE A 127 -42.09 -12.55 -11.07
CA ILE A 127 -40.64 -12.80 -11.11
C ILE A 127 -39.99 -12.37 -9.80
N GLY A 128 -38.95 -13.10 -9.39
CA GLY A 128 -38.13 -12.76 -8.23
C GLY A 128 -37.18 -11.61 -8.51
N LYS A 129 -36.97 -10.72 -7.53
CA LYS A 129 -35.85 -9.79 -7.56
C LYS A 129 -34.56 -10.59 -7.41
N GLY A 130 -33.53 -10.21 -8.15
CA GLY A 130 -32.20 -10.74 -7.91
C GLY A 130 -31.65 -10.15 -6.63
N GLY A 131 -31.05 -10.98 -5.79
CA GLY A 131 -30.14 -10.47 -4.77
C GLY A 131 -29.00 -9.72 -5.46
N LYS A 132 -28.52 -8.64 -4.84
CA LYS A 132 -27.16 -8.17 -5.13
C LYS A 132 -26.25 -9.35 -4.78
N ILE A 133 -25.53 -9.91 -5.75
CA ILE A 133 -24.34 -10.68 -5.40
C ILE A 133 -23.35 -9.64 -4.90
N ASN A 134 -23.20 -9.54 -3.58
CA ASN A 134 -22.14 -8.75 -2.99
C ASN A 134 -20.85 -9.52 -3.23
N TYR A 135 -20.10 -9.10 -4.26
CA TYR A 135 -18.73 -9.57 -4.43
C TYR A 135 -17.92 -9.04 -3.25
N THR A 136 -17.34 -9.93 -2.47
CA THR A 136 -16.36 -9.53 -1.45
C THR A 136 -15.00 -9.97 -1.92
N LEU A 137 -14.02 -9.08 -1.79
CA LEU A 137 -12.61 -9.35 -2.02
C LEU A 137 -11.87 -8.94 -0.75
N LYS A 138 -10.96 -9.82 -0.29
CA LYS A 138 -10.07 -9.55 0.83
C LYS A 138 -8.67 -10.06 0.51
N ILE A 139 -7.66 -9.25 0.76
CA ILE A 139 -6.26 -9.63 0.68
C ILE A 139 -5.85 -10.24 2.02
N VAL A 140 -5.25 -11.42 1.95
CA VAL A 140 -4.64 -12.11 3.08
C VAL A 140 -3.13 -12.19 2.82
N PRO A 141 -2.31 -11.39 3.52
CA PRO A 141 -0.86 -11.53 3.45
C PRO A 141 -0.43 -12.83 4.14
N TRP A 142 0.62 -13.47 3.61
CA TRP A 142 1.21 -14.63 4.27
C TRP A 142 1.94 -14.22 5.56
N ASN A 143 2.65 -13.09 5.51
CA ASN A 143 3.21 -12.46 6.70
C ASN A 143 2.14 -11.61 7.40
N LYS A 144 1.73 -12.05 8.60
CA LYS A 144 0.67 -11.39 9.37
C LYS A 144 1.15 -10.18 10.19
N THR A 145 2.46 -9.97 10.30
CA THR A 145 3.01 -8.85 11.10
C THR A 145 2.85 -7.49 10.44
N GLY A 146 2.65 -7.47 9.10
CA GLY A 146 2.66 -6.24 8.30
C GLY A 146 4.03 -5.54 8.23
N ARG A 147 5.10 -6.22 8.66
CA ARG A 147 6.49 -5.75 8.62
C ARG A 147 7.32 -6.73 7.79
N ASP A 148 7.87 -6.27 6.68
CA ASP A 148 8.64 -7.08 5.74
C ASP A 148 10.05 -6.52 5.61
N LEU A 149 11.03 -7.40 5.46
CA LEU A 149 12.46 -7.09 5.62
C LEU A 149 13.23 -7.66 4.43
N PHE A 150 13.99 -6.79 3.74
CA PHE A 150 14.98 -7.27 2.78
C PHE A 150 16.01 -8.13 3.49
N ASN A 151 16.37 -9.28 2.92
CA ASN A 151 17.37 -10.18 3.47
C ASN A 151 18.80 -9.60 3.36
N THR A 152 19.77 -10.38 3.83
CA THR A 152 21.18 -9.98 3.93
C THR A 152 22.01 -10.30 2.67
N GLU A 153 21.40 -10.85 1.61
CA GLU A 153 22.10 -11.21 0.36
C GLU A 153 22.64 -9.98 -0.39
N ARG A 154 23.49 -10.21 -1.42
CA ARG A 154 23.99 -9.19 -2.34
C ARG A 154 23.78 -9.64 -3.79
N PRO A 155 22.81 -9.06 -4.53
CA PRO A 155 21.84 -8.05 -4.08
C PRO A 155 20.83 -8.62 -3.06
N GLY A 156 20.41 -7.79 -2.10
CA GLY A 156 19.40 -8.19 -1.11
C GLY A 156 18.04 -8.42 -1.76
N LYS A 157 17.23 -9.33 -1.21
CA LYS A 157 15.92 -9.72 -1.75
C LYS A 157 14.81 -9.56 -0.71
N LEU A 158 13.63 -9.19 -1.19
CA LEU A 158 12.39 -9.14 -0.42
C LEU A 158 11.34 -9.98 -1.14
N GLU A 159 10.85 -11.02 -0.48
CA GLU A 159 9.77 -11.86 -1.00
C GLU A 159 8.48 -11.57 -0.24
N LEU A 160 7.42 -11.25 -0.98
CA LEU A 160 6.07 -11.05 -0.45
C LEU A 160 5.11 -12.04 -1.10
N ARG A 161 4.18 -12.58 -0.30
CA ARG A 161 3.13 -13.48 -0.78
C ARG A 161 1.77 -13.05 -0.26
N PHE A 162 0.80 -12.98 -1.17
CA PHE A 162 -0.58 -12.62 -0.85
C PHE A 162 -1.56 -13.60 -1.50
N ARG A 163 -2.71 -13.75 -0.85
CA ARG A 163 -3.87 -14.51 -1.34
C ARG A 163 -5.10 -13.61 -1.36
N ALA A 164 -5.90 -13.71 -2.40
CA ALA A 164 -7.21 -13.11 -2.48
C ALA A 164 -8.28 -14.10 -2.01
N GLU A 165 -9.09 -13.70 -1.05
CA GLU A 165 -10.31 -14.38 -0.65
C GLU A 165 -11.49 -13.68 -1.32
N VAL A 166 -12.17 -14.42 -2.21
CA VAL A 166 -13.27 -13.89 -3.02
C VAL A 166 -14.54 -14.67 -2.74
N ASN A 167 -15.67 -13.97 -2.65
CA ASN A 167 -17.01 -14.57 -2.66
C ASN A 167 -17.82 -13.96 -3.81
N PRO A 168 -18.32 -14.75 -4.78
CA PRO A 168 -18.13 -16.20 -4.95
C PRO A 168 -16.70 -16.63 -5.31
N SER A 169 -16.25 -17.78 -4.80
CA SER A 169 -14.84 -18.23 -4.90
C SER A 169 -14.35 -18.61 -6.29
N ASN A 170 -15.28 -18.88 -7.23
CA ASN A 170 -14.97 -19.18 -8.63
C ASN A 170 -14.40 -17.97 -9.39
N TYR A 171 -14.49 -16.76 -8.83
CA TYR A 171 -13.91 -15.56 -9.43
C TYR A 171 -12.51 -15.23 -8.91
N ALA A 172 -11.95 -16.04 -8.02
CA ALA A 172 -10.62 -15.78 -7.44
C ALA A 172 -9.52 -15.65 -8.51
N ASP A 173 -9.62 -16.38 -9.62
CA ASP A 173 -8.61 -16.35 -10.67
C ASP A 173 -8.71 -15.12 -11.58
N ALA A 174 -9.81 -14.36 -11.49
CA ALA A 174 -10.00 -13.11 -12.22
C ALA A 174 -9.42 -11.88 -11.49
N VAL A 175 -8.98 -12.04 -10.23
CA VAL A 175 -8.40 -10.95 -9.43
C VAL A 175 -7.16 -10.38 -10.10
N VAL A 176 -7.09 -9.06 -10.20
CA VAL A 176 -5.94 -8.30 -10.71
C VAL A 176 -5.19 -7.67 -9.54
N TRP A 177 -3.89 -7.86 -9.48
CA TRP A 177 -3.03 -7.32 -8.44
C TRP A 177 -2.26 -6.09 -8.92
N HIS A 178 -2.32 -5.02 -8.13
CA HIS A 178 -1.53 -3.82 -8.29
C HIS A 178 -0.43 -3.79 -7.23
N VAL A 179 0.80 -3.95 -7.71
CA VAL A 179 2.01 -4.04 -6.90
C VAL A 179 2.81 -2.74 -7.04
N PRO A 180 3.08 -2.01 -5.94
CA PRO A 180 3.80 -0.73 -5.99
C PRO A 180 5.30 -0.96 -6.22
N PRO A 181 6.01 -0.06 -6.91
CA PRO A 181 7.46 -0.11 -6.96
C PRO A 181 8.08 0.23 -5.59
N ILE A 182 9.32 -0.21 -5.38
CA ILE A 182 10.17 0.19 -4.25
C ILE A 182 11.41 0.85 -4.84
N GLY A 183 11.32 2.15 -5.10
CA GLY A 183 12.42 2.89 -5.74
C GLY A 183 12.85 2.24 -7.06
N ASP A 184 14.15 1.97 -7.16
CA ASP A 184 14.85 1.31 -8.26
C ASP A 184 15.08 -0.20 -8.04
N SER A 185 14.48 -0.82 -7.01
CA SER A 185 14.50 -2.28 -6.84
C SER A 185 13.85 -2.99 -8.02
N LYS A 186 14.51 -4.03 -8.54
CA LYS A 186 13.97 -4.86 -9.63
C LYS A 186 12.83 -5.73 -9.13
N ILE A 187 11.69 -5.74 -9.82
CA ILE A 187 10.50 -6.49 -9.44
C ILE A 187 10.26 -7.69 -10.37
N THR A 188 10.10 -8.87 -9.77
CA THR A 188 9.59 -10.08 -10.42
C THR A 188 8.27 -10.47 -9.76
N VAL A 189 7.28 -10.84 -10.57
CA VAL A 189 5.95 -11.19 -10.07
C VAL A 189 5.51 -12.52 -10.66
N GLU A 190 4.94 -13.39 -9.83
CA GLU A 190 4.35 -14.65 -10.23
C GLU A 190 2.88 -14.70 -9.76
N PRO A 191 1.92 -14.87 -10.68
CA PRO A 191 2.09 -14.95 -12.14
C PRO A 191 2.45 -13.59 -12.78
N ALA A 192 3.17 -13.62 -13.90
CA ALA A 192 3.70 -12.43 -14.57
C ALA A 192 2.63 -11.44 -15.04
N ASN A 193 1.45 -11.94 -15.40
CA ASN A 193 0.29 -11.13 -15.78
C ASN A 193 -0.42 -10.48 -14.58
N ARG A 194 0.05 -10.72 -13.35
CA ARG A 194 -0.50 -10.20 -12.09
C ARG A 194 -1.97 -10.55 -11.88
N ARG A 195 -2.43 -11.68 -12.42
CA ARG A 195 -3.81 -12.17 -12.29
C ARG A 195 -3.88 -13.50 -11.58
N GLY A 196 -4.81 -13.66 -10.66
CA GLY A 196 -5.07 -14.94 -10.03
C GLY A 196 -5.33 -14.84 -8.54
N ARG A 197 -5.71 -15.98 -7.94
CA ARG A 197 -5.96 -16.10 -6.49
C ARG A 197 -4.75 -15.73 -5.63
N ASN A 198 -3.55 -16.08 -6.08
CA ASN A 198 -2.31 -15.86 -5.33
C ASN A 198 -1.37 -14.99 -6.15
N ILE A 199 -0.54 -14.23 -5.44
CA ILE A 199 0.58 -13.49 -6.03
C ILE A 199 1.82 -13.63 -5.16
N LYS A 200 2.95 -13.91 -5.81
CA LYS A 200 4.29 -13.84 -5.24
C LYS A 200 5.03 -12.68 -5.89
N ILE A 201 5.64 -11.83 -5.06
CA ILE A 201 6.37 -10.63 -5.50
C ILE A 201 7.78 -10.75 -4.93
N ILE A 202 8.78 -10.58 -5.79
CA ILE A 202 10.19 -10.57 -5.39
C ILE A 202 10.78 -9.24 -5.80
N TYR A 203 11.25 -8.45 -4.84
CA TYR A 203 12.11 -7.31 -5.11
C TYR A 203 13.57 -7.71 -4.94
N THR A 204 14.42 -7.35 -5.89
CA THR A 204 15.86 -7.64 -5.88
C THR A 204 16.66 -6.34 -5.95
N GLY A 205 17.64 -6.22 -5.06
CA GLY A 205 18.40 -5.00 -4.80
C GLY A 205 17.64 -4.08 -3.84
N LEU A 206 18.32 -3.58 -2.82
CA LEU A 206 17.77 -2.51 -1.98
C LEU A 206 17.69 -1.22 -2.83
N PRO A 207 16.69 -0.35 -2.59
CA PRO A 207 16.56 0.90 -3.31
C PRO A 207 17.69 1.87 -2.97
N SER A 208 18.03 2.79 -3.88
CA SER A 208 19.03 3.84 -3.67
C SER A 208 18.61 4.92 -2.67
N ARG A 209 17.31 5.13 -2.49
CA ARG A 209 16.77 6.20 -1.64
C ARG A 209 16.09 5.66 -0.39
N ASN A 210 16.39 6.23 0.78
CA ASN A 210 15.73 5.87 2.04
C ASN A 210 14.20 6.06 1.99
N SER A 211 13.73 7.08 1.27
CA SER A 211 12.30 7.37 1.07
C SER A 211 11.55 6.28 0.29
N ALA A 212 12.25 5.36 -0.37
CA ALA A 212 11.64 4.23 -1.05
C ALA A 212 11.14 3.15 -0.09
N PHE A 213 11.66 3.09 1.15
CA PHE A 213 11.19 2.16 2.18
C PHE A 213 9.89 2.64 2.85
N GLY A 214 9.49 1.96 3.93
CA GLY A 214 8.34 2.34 4.74
C GLY A 214 7.02 1.78 4.22
N LEU A 215 5.94 2.53 4.44
CA LEU A 215 4.58 2.08 4.17
C LEU A 215 4.32 1.93 2.66
N LYS A 216 3.92 0.72 2.24
CA LYS A 216 3.42 0.41 0.89
C LYS A 216 2.00 -0.14 0.95
N LYS A 217 1.31 -0.05 -0.18
CA LYS A 217 -0.06 -0.51 -0.36
C LYS A 217 -0.10 -1.51 -1.51
N ILE A 218 -0.48 -2.75 -1.21
CA ILE A 218 -0.77 -3.78 -2.20
C ILE A 218 -2.27 -3.75 -2.43
N LYS A 219 -2.69 -3.59 -3.68
CA LYS A 219 -4.11 -3.49 -4.04
C LYS A 219 -4.52 -4.69 -4.90
N ALA A 220 -5.71 -5.21 -4.66
CA ALA A 220 -6.33 -6.24 -5.47
C ALA A 220 -7.69 -5.72 -5.95
N VAL A 221 -8.04 -6.03 -7.20
CA VAL A 221 -9.28 -5.59 -7.83
C VAL A 221 -9.95 -6.79 -8.51
N LEU A 222 -11.28 -6.85 -8.42
CA LEU A 222 -12.13 -7.79 -9.13
C LEU A 222 -13.23 -7.03 -9.87
N ASP A 223 -13.20 -7.11 -11.20
CA ASP A 223 -14.20 -6.52 -12.09
C ASP A 223 -14.91 -7.63 -12.88
N ILE A 224 -16.18 -7.90 -12.57
CA ILE A 224 -16.99 -8.95 -13.21
C ILE A 224 -18.40 -8.42 -13.50
N GLU A 225 -18.83 -8.46 -14.77
CA GLU A 225 -20.23 -8.24 -15.19
C GLU A 225 -20.90 -6.99 -14.57
N ASN A 226 -20.16 -5.88 -14.47
CA ASN A 226 -20.54 -4.59 -13.87
C ASN A 226 -20.51 -4.52 -12.33
N CYS A 227 -19.87 -5.48 -11.66
CA CYS A 227 -19.57 -5.44 -10.25
C CYS A 227 -18.08 -5.23 -10.03
N HIS A 228 -17.75 -4.32 -9.11
CA HIS A 228 -16.39 -3.97 -8.72
C HIS A 228 -16.21 -4.27 -7.23
N ALA A 229 -15.14 -4.98 -6.89
CA ALA A 229 -14.67 -5.16 -5.53
C ALA A 229 -13.17 -4.89 -5.49
N GLU A 230 -12.72 -4.17 -4.47
CA GLU A 230 -11.30 -3.90 -4.25
C GLU A 230 -10.95 -4.07 -2.79
N ASP A 231 -9.69 -4.44 -2.52
CA ASP A 231 -9.13 -4.41 -1.19
C ASP A 231 -7.67 -3.91 -1.24
N THR A 232 -7.20 -3.36 -0.13
CA THR A 232 -5.84 -2.82 0.00
C THR A 232 -5.19 -3.32 1.29
N SER A 233 -4.09 -4.04 1.14
CA SER A 233 -3.23 -4.44 2.25
C SER A 233 -2.07 -3.45 2.43
N LYS A 234 -1.84 -3.04 3.67
CA LYS A 234 -0.74 -2.14 4.05
C LYS A 234 0.42 -2.97 4.61
N ILE A 235 1.62 -2.72 4.10
CA ILE A 235 2.87 -3.35 4.58
C ILE A 235 3.91 -2.28 4.87
N LYS A 236 4.79 -2.52 5.83
CA LYS A 236 5.97 -1.68 6.10
C LYS A 236 7.23 -2.42 5.66
N ILE A 237 8.07 -1.77 4.88
CA ILE A 237 9.27 -2.37 4.30
C ILE A 237 10.53 -1.82 4.97
N PHE A 238 11.40 -2.71 5.42
CA PHE A 238 12.61 -2.43 6.17
C PHE A 238 13.86 -3.03 5.51
N TYR A 239 15.04 -2.62 5.98
CA TYR A 239 16.34 -3.18 5.61
C TYR A 239 17.17 -3.57 6.84
N HIS A 240 18.05 -4.57 6.74
CA HIS A 240 18.98 -4.88 7.82
C HIS A 240 19.95 -3.72 8.04
N ARG A 241 20.01 -3.20 9.27
CA ARG A 241 20.77 -2.00 9.66
C ARG A 241 22.27 -2.13 9.36
N ASP A 242 22.87 -3.24 9.76
CA ASP A 242 24.33 -3.39 9.88
C ASP A 242 25.00 -4.01 8.64
N VAL A 243 24.21 -4.49 7.68
CA VAL A 243 24.71 -5.11 6.45
C VAL A 243 25.15 -4.02 5.46
N LYS A 244 26.08 -4.35 4.55
CA LYS A 244 26.54 -3.46 3.47
C LYS A 244 26.03 -3.93 2.09
N ASN A 245 24.72 -4.12 1.96
CA ASN A 245 24.08 -4.57 0.71
C ASN A 245 23.19 -3.50 0.06
N ASN A 246 23.31 -2.25 0.51
CA ASN A 246 22.86 -1.05 -0.22
C ASN A 246 23.58 -0.93 -1.58
N PRO A 247 23.06 -0.09 -2.50
CA PRO A 247 23.62 0.04 -3.85
C PRO A 247 25.10 0.46 -3.93
N GLU A 248 25.61 1.25 -2.98
CA GLU A 248 27.04 1.60 -2.94
C GLU A 248 27.91 0.46 -2.40
N GLY A 249 27.38 -0.38 -1.50
CA GLY A 249 28.09 -1.51 -0.89
C GLY A 249 29.29 -1.15 0.01
N LYS A 250 29.63 0.14 0.10
CA LYS A 250 30.81 0.66 0.81
C LYS A 250 30.60 0.75 2.32
N TYR A 251 29.42 1.22 2.74
CA TYR A 251 29.08 1.51 4.14
C TYR A 251 27.93 0.64 4.63
N PRO A 252 27.74 0.49 5.96
CA PRO A 252 26.54 -0.13 6.51
C PRO A 252 25.27 0.60 6.03
N ASN A 253 24.18 -0.15 5.88
CA ASN A 253 22.91 0.37 5.38
C ASN A 253 22.40 1.55 6.21
N TRP A 254 22.53 1.50 7.54
CA TRP A 254 22.10 2.59 8.41
C TRP A 254 22.76 3.92 8.03
N PHE A 255 24.09 3.92 7.83
CA PHE A 255 24.80 5.14 7.48
C PHE A 255 24.41 5.61 6.08
N TYR A 256 24.38 4.67 5.13
CA TYR A 256 24.02 4.95 3.74
C TYR A 256 22.64 5.60 3.60
N TYR A 257 21.65 5.17 4.39
CA TYR A 257 20.28 5.67 4.31
C TYR A 257 20.01 6.86 5.24
N TRP A 258 20.50 6.84 6.48
CA TRP A 258 20.26 7.94 7.43
C TRP A 258 20.92 9.24 6.98
N LYS A 259 22.09 9.17 6.31
CA LYS A 259 22.74 10.35 5.71
C LYS A 259 21.89 11.08 4.66
N GLN A 260 20.84 10.43 4.13
CA GLN A 260 19.95 10.99 3.12
C GLN A 260 18.73 11.73 3.72
N THR A 261 18.61 11.71 5.05
CA THR A 261 17.43 12.21 5.76
C THR A 261 17.70 13.60 6.32
N PRO A 262 16.67 14.37 6.70
CA PRO A 262 16.86 15.64 7.41
C PRO A 262 17.68 15.52 8.71
N CYS A 263 17.81 14.32 9.29
CA CYS A 263 18.61 14.06 10.48
C CYS A 263 20.12 14.19 10.24
N ALA A 264 20.55 14.21 8.98
CA ALA A 264 21.92 14.47 8.56
C ALA A 264 22.12 15.94 8.13
N ASN A 265 21.09 16.78 8.25
CA ASN A 265 21.09 18.15 7.76
C ASN A 265 20.62 19.09 8.90
N PRO A 266 21.54 19.48 9.80
CA PRO A 266 21.28 20.50 10.81
C PRO A 266 20.81 21.82 10.18
N TYR A 267 19.61 22.28 10.56
CA TYR A 267 19.06 23.58 10.15
C TYR A 267 18.97 23.85 8.64
N GLY A 268 18.87 22.83 7.80
CA GLY A 268 18.87 23.02 6.35
C GLY A 268 20.28 23.13 5.74
N GLN A 269 21.34 23.10 6.55
CA GLN A 269 22.74 23.12 6.10
C GLN A 269 23.26 21.72 5.74
N ASN A 270 24.09 21.65 4.69
CA ASN A 270 24.68 20.41 4.21
C ASN A 270 26.18 20.34 4.52
N PRO A 271 26.58 20.03 5.77
CA PRO A 271 27.97 19.71 6.04
C PRO A 271 28.36 18.43 5.29
N THR A 272 29.64 18.31 4.93
CA THR A 272 30.17 17.05 4.41
C THR A 272 30.13 16.02 5.54
N ILE A 273 29.44 14.90 5.33
CA ILE A 273 29.35 13.80 6.30
C ILE A 273 29.92 12.52 5.68
N GLU A 274 30.90 11.94 6.36
CA GLU A 274 31.55 10.70 5.96
C GLU A 274 31.47 9.62 7.05
N TYR A 275 31.60 8.37 6.62
CA TYR A 275 31.67 7.25 7.57
C TYR A 275 33.10 7.08 8.05
N GLY A 276 33.35 7.39 9.33
CA GLY A 276 34.64 7.16 9.99
C GLY A 276 34.85 5.69 10.41
N GLY A 277 33.76 4.92 10.53
CA GLY A 277 33.83 3.52 10.96
C GLY A 277 34.50 3.38 12.32
N SER A 278 35.40 2.39 12.47
CA SER A 278 36.19 2.19 13.70
C SER A 278 37.67 2.56 13.53
N GLN A 279 38.09 2.94 12.32
CA GLN A 279 39.52 3.10 11.99
C GLN A 279 39.93 4.56 11.80
N PHE A 280 38.99 5.47 11.54
CA PHE A 280 39.31 6.87 11.34
C PHE A 280 39.60 7.57 12.68
N SER A 281 40.83 8.06 12.87
CA SER A 281 41.22 8.89 14.02
C SER A 281 40.74 8.27 15.36
N TYR A 282 40.01 9.04 16.18
CA TYR A 282 39.49 8.60 17.48
C TYR A 282 38.24 7.72 17.40
N CYS A 283 37.76 7.34 16.22
CA CYS A 283 36.61 6.44 16.09
C CYS A 283 36.83 5.03 16.66
N ASN A 284 38.07 4.64 16.95
CA ASN A 284 38.37 3.41 17.67
C ASN A 284 37.97 3.47 19.16
N ARG A 285 37.84 4.68 19.75
CA ARG A 285 37.46 4.87 21.15
C ARG A 285 35.96 4.69 21.34
N ARG A 286 35.55 3.97 22.39
CA ARG A 286 34.13 3.67 22.64
C ARG A 286 33.28 4.92 22.89
N SER A 287 33.85 5.94 23.52
CA SER A 287 33.17 7.20 23.89
C SER A 287 32.97 8.18 22.73
N VAL A 288 33.64 7.99 21.60
CA VAL A 288 33.62 8.95 20.48
C VAL A 288 32.65 8.47 19.40
N LEU A 289 31.48 9.06 19.26
CA LEU A 289 30.46 8.59 18.31
C LEU A 289 30.50 9.30 16.95
N ALA A 290 31.08 10.49 16.91
CA ALA A 290 31.46 11.21 15.71
C ALA A 290 32.68 12.09 16.04
N LEU A 291 33.24 12.74 15.02
CA LEU A 291 34.21 13.82 15.17
C LEU A 291 34.20 14.75 13.97
N PHE A 292 34.37 16.03 14.21
CA PHE A 292 34.68 17.02 13.18
C PHE A 292 36.19 17.07 12.93
N SER A 293 36.62 16.86 11.68
CA SER A 293 38.05 16.85 11.30
C SER A 293 38.36 17.99 10.34
N PRO A 294 38.91 19.13 10.81
CA PRO A 294 39.24 20.26 9.95
C PRO A 294 40.47 20.00 9.05
N GLY A 295 41.38 19.10 9.45
CA GLY A 295 42.66 18.86 8.77
C GLY A 295 42.69 17.72 7.74
N TYR A 296 41.68 16.84 7.72
CA TYR A 296 41.58 15.73 6.78
C TYR A 296 40.32 15.91 5.95
N ALA A 297 40.49 16.15 4.64
CA ALA A 297 39.41 16.29 3.66
C ALA A 297 38.32 17.32 4.02
N TYR A 298 38.48 18.56 3.54
CA TYR A 298 37.39 19.54 3.36
C TYR A 298 36.30 19.59 4.46
N LYS A 299 36.68 19.81 5.73
CA LYS A 299 35.75 20.23 6.79
C LYS A 299 34.60 19.23 6.97
N THR A 300 34.97 17.99 7.27
CA THR A 300 34.06 16.85 7.27
C THR A 300 33.70 16.41 8.69
N ILE A 301 32.43 16.07 8.88
CA ILE A 301 31.94 15.36 10.06
C ILE A 301 32.07 13.86 9.76
N HIS A 302 32.89 13.17 10.54
CA HIS A 302 33.05 11.72 10.45
C HIS A 302 32.19 11.04 11.50
N VAL A 303 31.15 10.33 11.07
CA VAL A 303 30.32 9.52 11.97
C VAL A 303 30.99 8.16 12.16
N CYS A 304 31.30 7.82 13.41
CA CYS A 304 31.93 6.56 13.75
C CYS A 304 30.93 5.39 13.68
N ASP A 305 31.41 4.17 13.85
CA ASP A 305 30.54 3.00 13.95
C ASP A 305 29.70 3.05 15.23
N LEU A 306 28.44 3.46 15.11
CA LEU A 306 27.52 3.59 16.23
C LEU A 306 27.17 2.25 16.89
N THR A 307 27.43 1.11 16.25
CA THR A 307 27.15 -0.21 16.85
C THR A 307 27.98 -0.48 18.11
N LYS A 308 29.12 0.19 18.28
CA LYS A 308 29.95 0.12 19.50
C LYS A 308 29.25 0.72 20.74
N ALA A 309 28.25 1.58 20.54
CA ALA A 309 27.38 2.10 21.58
C ALA A 309 26.29 1.07 22.00
N GLY A 310 26.40 -0.16 21.50
CA GLY A 310 25.51 -1.28 21.79
C GLY A 310 24.46 -1.51 20.70
N PRO A 311 23.63 -2.57 20.85
CA PRO A 311 22.71 -3.02 19.82
C PRO A 311 21.62 -1.99 19.47
N LYS A 312 21.36 -1.01 20.35
CA LYS A 312 20.41 0.09 20.10
C LYS A 312 21.08 1.38 19.63
N MET A 313 22.40 1.37 19.42
CA MET A 313 23.19 2.58 19.11
C MET A 313 22.87 3.70 20.10
N ARG A 314 23.00 3.42 21.39
CA ARG A 314 22.47 4.28 22.45
C ARG A 314 23.51 5.31 22.87
N ASP A 315 23.13 6.57 22.92
CA ASP A 315 23.95 7.63 23.51
C ASP A 315 23.28 8.21 24.76
N ARG A 316 24.09 8.64 25.73
CA ARG A 316 23.65 9.33 26.95
C ARG A 316 24.51 10.58 27.14
N PHE A 317 23.87 11.74 27.07
CA PHE A 317 24.54 13.05 27.13
C PHE A 317 23.84 14.01 28.10
N PRO A 318 24.56 14.99 28.67
CA PRO A 318 23.99 15.93 29.61
C PRO A 318 23.13 16.99 28.91
N LEU A 319 22.07 17.43 29.56
CA LEU A 319 21.24 18.55 29.10
C LEU A 319 21.70 19.83 29.77
N VAL A 320 22.61 20.51 29.11
CA VAL A 320 23.24 21.73 29.60
C VAL A 320 22.80 22.96 28.81
N SER A 321 22.88 24.13 29.45
CA SER A 321 22.76 25.43 28.79
C SER A 321 23.50 26.50 29.58
N HIS A 322 24.13 27.44 28.89
CA HIS A 322 24.66 28.65 29.50
C HIS A 322 23.61 29.77 29.53
N LYS A 323 23.77 30.74 30.44
CA LYS A 323 23.00 31.98 30.42
C LYS A 323 23.84 33.08 29.80
N GLU A 324 23.37 33.65 28.69
CA GLU A 324 24.07 34.72 27.97
C GLU A 324 24.28 35.98 28.82
N ASP A 325 23.49 36.15 29.89
CA ASP A 325 23.67 37.25 30.87
C ASP A 325 24.80 37.00 31.89
N GLY A 326 25.51 35.87 31.77
CA GLY A 326 26.64 35.52 32.64
C GLY A 326 26.23 35.13 34.07
N THR A 327 24.93 34.94 34.34
CA THR A 327 24.44 34.61 35.70
C THR A 327 24.64 33.14 36.08
N GLY A 328 25.13 32.31 35.15
CA GLY A 328 25.53 30.94 35.40
C GLY A 328 25.11 29.99 34.29
N ALA A 329 25.01 28.70 34.63
CA ALA A 329 24.60 27.64 33.73
C ALA A 329 23.57 26.73 34.39
N ASP A 330 22.78 26.04 33.58
CA ASP A 330 21.76 25.09 34.03
C ASP A 330 22.11 23.66 33.57
N PHE A 331 21.76 22.68 34.41
CA PHE A 331 21.86 21.25 34.13
C PHE A 331 20.54 20.56 34.42
N ASP A 332 19.84 20.11 33.37
CA ASP A 332 18.51 19.52 33.43
C ASP A 332 18.53 17.98 33.39
N GLY A 333 19.64 17.38 33.85
CA GLY A 333 19.82 15.94 33.88
C GLY A 333 20.36 15.36 32.57
N TRP A 334 20.08 14.08 32.34
CA TRP A 334 20.66 13.30 31.25
C TRP A 334 19.60 12.88 30.24
N ARG A 335 19.91 12.97 28.95
CA ARG A 335 19.06 12.45 27.87
C ARG A 335 19.68 11.21 27.25
N ILE A 336 18.81 10.27 26.87
CA ILE A 336 19.20 9.06 26.17
C ILE A 336 18.55 9.04 24.78
N THR A 337 19.34 8.82 23.74
CA THR A 337 18.87 8.61 22.36
C THR A 337 19.19 7.20 21.88
N HIS A 338 18.51 6.77 20.81
CA HIS A 338 18.70 5.47 20.18
C HIS A 338 18.66 5.61 18.66
N TYR A 339 19.30 4.68 17.96
CA TYR A 339 19.23 4.54 16.50
C TYR A 339 19.44 5.88 15.76
N ILE A 340 18.52 6.26 14.87
CA ILE A 340 18.63 7.47 14.07
C ILE A 340 18.66 8.76 14.90
N ASP A 341 18.07 8.76 16.11
CA ASP A 341 18.17 9.94 16.99
C ASP A 341 19.58 10.09 17.53
N THR A 342 20.28 8.98 17.84
CA THR A 342 21.70 9.03 18.19
C THR A 342 22.54 9.55 17.03
N PHE A 343 22.27 9.08 15.81
CA PHE A 343 22.91 9.64 14.61
C PHE A 343 22.66 11.16 14.48
N ALA A 344 21.43 11.62 14.72
CA ALA A 344 21.08 13.03 14.63
C ALA A 344 21.82 13.89 15.66
N VAL A 345 21.85 13.47 16.93
CA VAL A 345 22.50 14.27 17.99
C VAL A 345 24.01 14.32 17.83
N VAL A 346 24.66 13.24 17.40
CA VAL A 346 26.12 13.28 17.17
C VAL A 346 26.46 14.15 15.96
N VAL A 347 25.61 14.17 14.91
CA VAL A 347 25.79 15.10 13.80
C VAL A 347 25.59 16.55 14.24
N LEU A 348 24.60 16.83 15.10
CA LEU A 348 24.38 18.19 15.66
C LEU A 348 25.56 18.65 16.53
N HIS A 349 26.09 17.77 17.36
CA HIS A 349 27.26 18.02 18.20
C HIS A 349 28.46 18.44 17.34
N GLU A 350 28.84 17.61 16.35
CA GLU A 350 29.95 17.92 15.46
C GLU A 350 29.68 19.12 14.54
N PHE A 351 28.41 19.39 14.23
CA PHE A 351 28.03 20.57 13.49
C PHE A 351 28.30 21.85 14.27
N LYS A 352 28.21 21.84 15.61
CA LYS A 352 28.60 22.99 16.43
C LYS A 352 30.11 23.26 16.32
N HIS A 353 30.95 22.24 16.42
CA HIS A 353 32.39 22.38 16.16
C HIS A 353 32.68 22.87 14.74
N TRP A 354 31.94 22.37 13.74
CA TRP A 354 32.03 22.84 12.36
C TRP A 354 31.71 24.34 12.25
N GLN A 355 30.65 24.81 12.93
CA GLN A 355 30.29 26.23 12.96
C GLN A 355 31.38 27.09 13.61
N MET A 356 31.87 26.67 14.78
CA MET A 356 32.91 27.41 15.52
C MET A 356 34.20 27.48 14.73
N TYR A 357 34.58 26.40 14.05
CA TYR A 357 35.72 26.40 13.14
C TYR A 357 35.58 27.44 12.02
N HIS A 358 34.43 27.52 11.33
CA HIS A 358 34.25 28.54 10.28
C HIS A 358 34.11 29.95 10.81
N ALA A 359 33.56 30.11 12.01
CA ALA A 359 33.36 31.42 12.61
C ALA A 359 34.69 32.07 13.02
N TRP A 360 35.64 31.31 13.57
CA TRP A 360 36.85 31.93 14.14
C TRP A 360 38.16 31.19 13.93
N LYS A 361 38.18 29.85 13.79
CA LYS A 361 39.44 29.09 13.64
C LYS A 361 40.00 29.10 12.21
N ARG A 362 39.12 29.21 11.21
CA ARG A 362 39.48 29.08 9.79
C ARG A 362 40.50 30.14 9.35
N GLY A 363 41.62 29.67 8.80
CA GLY A 363 42.67 30.52 8.22
C GLY A 363 43.68 31.06 9.23
N LYS A 364 43.54 30.74 10.51
CA LYS A 364 44.49 31.12 11.56
C LYS A 364 45.56 30.05 11.76
N SER A 365 46.77 30.49 12.08
CA SER A 365 47.85 29.61 12.54
C SER A 365 47.63 29.20 14.00
N ASN A 366 48.26 28.11 14.44
CA ASN A 366 48.20 27.68 15.84
C ASN A 366 48.69 28.76 16.82
N ALA A 367 49.66 29.59 16.42
CA ALA A 367 50.15 30.70 17.24
C ALA A 367 49.09 31.80 17.40
N GLN A 368 48.34 32.11 16.34
CA GLN A 368 47.23 33.06 16.40
C GLN A 368 46.09 32.52 17.28
N LEU A 369 45.73 31.24 17.11
CA LEU A 369 44.71 30.59 17.94
C LEU A 369 45.10 30.65 19.43
N ALA A 370 46.32 30.23 19.77
CA ALA A 370 46.80 30.24 21.15
C ALA A 370 46.95 31.65 21.76
N SER A 371 47.04 32.70 20.93
CA SER A 371 47.07 34.08 21.40
C SER A 371 45.68 34.67 21.66
N GLU A 372 44.65 34.12 21.01
CA GLU A 372 43.26 34.58 21.12
C GLU A 372 42.39 33.72 22.04
N ASP A 373 42.83 32.50 22.36
CA ASP A 373 42.20 31.50 23.23
C ASP A 373 43.32 30.93 24.13
N ARG A 374 43.49 31.53 25.31
CA ARG A 374 44.68 31.31 26.17
C ARG A 374 44.58 30.05 27.01
N ASP A 375 43.40 29.70 27.48
CA ASP A 375 43.13 28.47 28.23
C ASP A 375 42.82 27.26 27.33
N ARG A 376 42.69 27.49 26.01
CA ARG A 376 42.64 26.49 24.94
C ARG A 376 41.38 25.64 24.99
N ASP A 377 40.26 26.28 25.31
CA ASP A 377 38.97 25.62 25.41
C ASP A 377 38.15 25.62 24.11
N GLY A 378 38.67 26.26 23.06
CA GLY A 378 38.03 26.33 21.76
C GLY A 378 37.10 27.52 21.56
N ILE A 379 37.08 28.48 22.48
CA ILE A 379 36.39 29.77 22.39
C ILE A 379 37.44 30.90 22.56
N PRO A 380 37.39 31.98 21.75
CA PRO A 380 38.30 33.11 21.98
C PRO A 380 37.97 33.87 23.28
N ASP A 381 39.00 34.22 24.06
CA ASP A 381 38.92 34.97 25.34
C ASP A 381 37.98 36.18 25.27
N ARG A 382 37.99 36.87 24.11
CA ARG A 382 37.23 38.09 23.88
C ARG A 382 35.73 37.87 23.68
N VAL A 383 35.32 36.64 23.38
CA VAL A 383 33.94 36.25 23.08
C VAL A 383 33.28 35.64 24.31
N GLU A 384 34.04 34.89 25.11
CA GLU A 384 33.57 34.15 26.28
C GLU A 384 32.70 34.96 27.25
N PRO A 385 33.07 36.19 27.70
CA PRO A 385 32.22 36.94 28.61
C PRO A 385 30.81 37.23 28.05
N GLY A 386 30.69 37.41 26.73
CA GLY A 386 29.40 37.63 26.06
C GLY A 386 28.57 36.35 25.91
N LEU A 387 29.16 35.20 26.16
CA LEU A 387 28.52 33.88 26.25
C LEU A 387 28.45 33.40 27.71
N GLY A 388 28.82 34.23 28.68
CA GLY A 388 28.87 33.87 30.09
C GLY A 388 30.00 32.91 30.48
N PHE A 389 31.01 32.66 29.65
CA PHE A 389 32.19 31.85 29.99
C PHE A 389 33.32 32.71 30.60
N ASN A 390 34.22 32.07 31.35
CA ASN A 390 35.36 32.72 32.00
C ASN A 390 36.64 32.45 31.18
N PRO A 391 37.27 33.49 30.59
CA PRO A 391 38.41 33.36 29.67
C PRO A 391 39.75 32.99 30.31
N ARG A 392 39.70 32.33 31.46
CA ARG A 392 40.84 31.83 32.22
C ARG A 392 40.61 30.39 32.68
N GLU A 393 39.45 29.82 32.39
CA GLU A 393 39.03 28.51 32.85
C GLU A 393 38.68 27.64 31.66
N THR A 394 39.48 26.60 31.42
CA THR A 394 39.25 25.65 30.32
C THR A 394 37.83 25.05 30.31
N GLN A 395 37.19 24.91 31.47
CA GLN A 395 35.79 24.55 31.60
C GLN A 395 35.17 25.43 32.70
N THR A 396 34.43 26.46 32.31
CA THR A 396 33.81 27.41 33.26
C THR A 396 32.77 26.73 34.15
N TYR A 397 31.98 25.81 33.60
CA TYR A 397 30.80 25.27 34.27
C TYR A 397 30.92 23.79 34.64
N TYR A 398 30.56 23.47 35.89
CA TYR A 398 30.47 22.10 36.42
C TYR A 398 31.75 21.25 36.20
N ALA A 399 32.92 21.84 36.44
CA ALA A 399 34.24 21.18 36.31
C ALA A 399 34.53 20.06 37.35
N LEU A 400 33.50 19.53 38.02
CA LEU A 400 33.57 18.46 39.02
C LEU A 400 32.53 17.37 38.72
N GLY A 401 32.73 16.18 39.30
CA GLY A 401 31.81 15.05 39.13
C GLY A 401 31.75 14.52 37.70
N GLU A 402 30.61 13.97 37.30
CA GLU A 402 30.41 13.37 35.97
C GLU A 402 30.49 14.42 34.84
N LEU A 403 30.10 15.67 35.10
CA LEU A 403 30.09 16.77 34.13
C LEU A 403 31.48 17.34 33.83
N LYS A 404 32.50 17.03 34.66
CA LYS A 404 33.90 17.28 34.30
C LYS A 404 34.31 16.57 33.00
N GLY A 405 33.57 15.55 32.59
CA GLY A 405 33.78 14.86 31.32
C GLY A 405 33.46 15.70 30.08
N ILE A 406 32.81 16.87 30.22
CA ILE A 406 32.61 17.82 29.12
C ILE A 406 33.96 18.42 28.67
N GLY A 407 34.80 18.82 29.63
CA GLY A 407 36.21 19.11 29.41
C GLY A 407 36.54 20.51 28.89
N TYR A 408 35.71 21.09 28.02
CA TYR A 408 35.94 22.39 27.39
C TYR A 408 34.65 23.20 27.23
N ASP A 409 34.70 24.54 27.21
CA ASP A 409 33.49 25.33 26.95
C ASP A 409 33.00 25.21 25.51
N GLU A 410 33.88 24.92 24.53
CA GLU A 410 33.46 24.54 23.18
C GLU A 410 32.60 23.25 23.17
N GLU A 411 32.97 22.26 23.98
CA GLU A 411 32.21 21.01 24.15
C GLU A 411 30.88 21.27 24.88
N TRP A 412 30.87 22.20 25.85
CA TRP A 412 29.64 22.64 26.53
C TRP A 412 28.61 23.15 25.50
N LEU A 413 29.05 24.04 24.61
CA LEU A 413 28.23 24.56 23.53
C LEU A 413 27.77 23.46 22.55
N ALA A 414 28.58 22.43 22.31
CA ALA A 414 28.21 21.30 21.47
C ALA A 414 27.14 20.40 22.14
N TYR A 415 27.21 20.17 23.44
CA TYR A 415 26.13 19.48 24.18
C TYR A 415 24.85 20.31 24.28
N GLU A 416 24.96 21.62 24.44
CA GLU A 416 23.80 22.53 24.37
C GLU A 416 23.14 22.48 22.98
N GLU A 417 23.90 22.26 21.92
CA GLU A 417 23.36 22.03 20.58
C GLU A 417 22.57 20.72 20.50
N MET A 418 23.07 19.63 21.10
CA MET A 418 22.35 18.35 21.18
C MET A 418 21.02 18.46 21.94
N ARG A 419 20.95 19.33 22.97
CA ARG A 419 19.74 19.59 23.76
C ARG A 419 18.56 20.05 22.89
N LYS A 420 18.82 20.73 21.76
CA LYS A 420 17.80 21.21 20.82
C LYS A 420 17.12 20.08 20.05
N HIS A 421 17.73 18.88 19.99
CA HIS A 421 17.12 17.74 19.31
C HIS A 421 15.92 17.17 20.09
N ARG A 422 14.76 17.11 19.44
CA ARG A 422 13.59 16.43 20.00
C ARG A 422 13.68 14.93 19.70
N VAL A 423 13.85 14.12 20.75
CA VAL A 423 13.85 12.64 20.66
C VAL A 423 12.60 12.15 19.91
N GLY A 424 12.79 11.22 18.98
CA GLY A 424 11.75 10.64 18.14
C GLY A 424 11.38 11.47 16.92
N SER A 425 11.91 12.69 16.76
CA SER A 425 11.66 13.52 15.57
C SER A 425 12.18 12.88 14.28
N CYS A 426 13.22 12.05 14.39
CA CYS A 426 13.82 11.32 13.28
C CYS A 426 13.20 9.94 13.03
N ASN A 427 12.38 9.42 13.95
CA ASN A 427 11.84 8.05 13.86
C ASN A 427 11.10 7.78 12.56
N ARG A 428 10.41 8.76 11.97
CA ARG A 428 9.68 8.58 10.70
C ARG A 428 10.57 8.23 9.50
N TYR A 429 11.88 8.41 9.62
CA TYR A 429 12.86 8.13 8.57
C TYR A 429 13.67 6.85 8.82
N ASP A 430 13.54 6.22 9.98
CA ASP A 430 14.31 5.03 10.32
C ASP A 430 13.59 3.75 9.92
N TRP A 431 13.88 3.27 8.71
CA TRP A 431 13.38 2.00 8.18
C TRP A 431 14.38 0.85 8.37
N SER A 432 15.32 1.00 9.29
CA SER A 432 16.29 -0.06 9.60
C SER A 432 15.70 -1.11 10.55
N TYR A 433 16.25 -2.32 10.47
CA TYR A 433 16.04 -3.42 11.40
C TYR A 433 17.38 -3.88 12.01
N PRO A 434 17.54 -3.82 13.34
CA PRO A 434 16.67 -3.14 14.31
C PRO A 434 16.71 -1.61 14.13
N GLY A 435 15.62 -0.92 14.46
CA GLY A 435 15.49 0.54 14.30
C GLY A 435 14.22 1.09 14.95
N SER A 436 14.07 2.41 14.97
CA SER A 436 13.00 3.10 15.70
C SER A 436 11.59 2.77 15.20
N GLN A 437 11.39 2.46 13.90
CA GLN A 437 10.07 2.03 13.38
C GLN A 437 9.82 0.53 13.49
N TRP A 438 10.85 -0.24 13.86
CA TRP A 438 10.73 -1.69 14.00
C TRP A 438 10.14 -2.11 15.33
N HIS A 439 10.44 -1.39 16.41
CA HIS A 439 9.95 -1.74 17.74
C HIS A 439 8.50 -1.28 17.94
#